data_AF-A0AA50HXG1-F1
#
_entry.id   AF-A0AA50HXG1-F1
#
_cell.length_a   1.000
_cell.length_b   1.000
_cell.length_c   1.000
_cell.angle_alpha   90.00
_cell.angle_beta   90.00
_cell.angle_gamma   90.00
#
_symmetry.space_group_name_H-M   'P 1'
#
loop_
_entity.id
_entity.type
_entity.pdbx_description
1 polymer ?
#
loop_
_entity_poly.entity_id
_entity_poly.type
_entity_poly.pdbx_seq_one_letter_code
_entity_poly.pdbx_strand_id
1 'polypeptide(L)'
;MDYALKHRQDYRESMAKAIQWKEQENDNTRIREVAQATKLSKEKILNATNRSGQTYSLESWVSAYWKAAHQAETGDAGLVFMIFADEIVDKLKNAEASSIKVVDVYAVQYGKWASPQTSPWRGQQVIVRVNQQTVSGKQRLAIEMKWPETKVQTTWESLGLVGDKAKAFLLPGQTKEMKIYSTGFKNGITSLVKLFDLSMSQDDINDYLNFQ
;
A
#
# COMPACT_ATOMS: atom_id res chain seq x y z
N MET A 1 -5.30 19.89 16.68
CA MET A 1 -5.60 18.46 16.98
C MET A 1 -6.92 18.33 17.73
N ASP A 2 -7.10 19.05 18.84
CA ASP A 2 -8.33 19.02 19.66
C ASP A 2 -9.62 19.31 18.87
N TYR A 3 -9.56 20.25 17.92
CA TYR A 3 -10.68 20.54 17.03
C TYR A 3 -11.12 19.29 16.22
N ALA A 4 -10.16 18.57 15.62
CA ALA A 4 -10.45 17.38 14.82
C ALA A 4 -11.00 16.24 15.69
N LEU A 5 -10.48 16.08 16.92
CA LEU A 5 -11.00 15.11 17.89
C LEU A 5 -12.43 15.43 18.32
N LYS A 6 -12.73 16.71 18.60
CA LYS A 6 -14.07 17.17 18.93
C LYS A 6 -15.04 16.94 17.76
N HIS A 7 -14.67 17.38 16.56
CA HIS A 7 -15.52 17.18 15.38
C HIS A 7 -15.78 15.69 15.09
N ARG A 8 -14.79 14.83 15.31
CA ARG A 8 -14.97 13.37 15.23
C ARG A 8 -15.99 12.88 16.25
N GLN A 9 -15.90 13.33 17.50
CA GLN A 9 -16.83 12.94 18.55
C GLN A 9 -18.26 13.39 18.21
N ASP A 10 -18.43 14.65 17.82
CA ASP A 10 -19.71 15.22 17.41
C ASP A 10 -20.33 14.40 16.26
N TYR A 11 -19.52 14.07 15.24
CA TYR A 11 -19.95 13.22 14.13
C TYR A 11 -20.42 11.83 14.58
N ARG A 12 -19.65 11.15 15.44
CA ARG A 12 -20.01 9.82 15.95
C ARG A 12 -21.33 9.84 16.70
N GLU A 13 -21.53 10.83 17.56
CA GLU A 13 -22.76 10.99 18.32
C GLU A 13 -23.96 11.27 17.42
N SER A 14 -23.81 12.15 16.42
CA SER A 14 -24.85 12.42 15.44
C SER A 14 -25.19 11.18 14.59
N MET A 15 -24.18 10.44 14.14
CA MET A 15 -24.38 9.24 13.32
C MET A 15 -25.03 8.10 14.12
N ALA A 16 -24.64 7.91 15.39
CA ALA A 16 -25.25 6.93 16.27
C ALA A 16 -26.76 7.20 16.46
N LYS A 17 -27.14 8.47 16.68
CA LYS A 17 -28.56 8.88 16.75
C LYS A 17 -29.29 8.64 15.43
N ALA A 18 -28.65 8.93 14.30
CA ALA A 18 -29.24 8.71 12.98
C ALA A 18 -29.45 7.22 12.67
N ILE A 19 -28.54 6.35 13.11
CA ILE A 19 -28.67 4.89 12.99
C ILE A 19 -29.83 4.38 13.86
N GLN A 20 -29.93 4.80 15.11
CA GLN A 20 -31.06 4.44 15.98
C GLN A 20 -32.40 4.84 15.37
N TRP A 21 -32.47 6.04 14.78
CA TRP A 21 -33.67 6.50 14.09
C TRP A 21 -34.00 5.64 12.87
N LYS A 22 -32.99 5.27 12.06
CA LYS A 22 -33.17 4.34 10.94
C LYS A 22 -33.73 2.99 11.41
N GLU A 23 -33.23 2.45 12.51
CA GLU A 23 -33.71 1.16 13.03
C GLU A 23 -35.18 1.22 13.48
N GLN A 24 -35.65 2.39 13.93
CA GLN A 24 -37.04 2.61 14.34
C GLN A 24 -37.98 2.88 13.16
N GLU A 25 -37.57 3.75 12.24
CA GLU A 25 -38.41 4.27 11.15
C GLU A 25 -38.15 3.59 9.79
N ASN A 26 -37.14 2.71 9.72
CA ASN A 26 -36.63 2.09 8.48
C ASN A 26 -36.29 3.11 7.37
N ASP A 27 -35.90 4.33 7.74
CA ASP A 27 -35.54 5.42 6.83
C ASP A 27 -34.07 5.87 7.06
N ASN A 28 -33.36 6.14 5.96
CA ASN A 28 -31.97 6.59 5.97
C ASN A 28 -31.82 8.12 5.87
N THR A 29 -32.90 8.89 5.83
CA THR A 29 -32.87 10.36 5.68
C THR A 29 -31.91 11.03 6.67
N ARG A 30 -32.00 10.70 7.96
CA ARG A 30 -31.12 11.27 9.00
C ARG A 30 -29.65 10.95 8.81
N ILE A 31 -29.32 9.75 8.32
CA ILE A 31 -27.94 9.35 8.04
C ILE A 31 -27.37 10.22 6.90
N ARG A 32 -28.18 10.46 5.85
CA ARG A 32 -27.79 11.32 4.73
C ARG A 32 -27.61 12.77 5.17
N GLU A 33 -28.47 13.28 6.04
CA GLU A 33 -28.36 14.64 6.61
C GLU A 33 -27.04 14.81 7.37
N VAL A 34 -26.68 13.86 8.24
CA VAL A 34 -25.42 13.91 9.00
C VAL A 34 -24.21 13.85 8.06
N ALA A 35 -24.23 12.97 7.06
CA ALA A 35 -23.15 12.88 6.07
C ALA A 35 -23.00 14.18 5.27
N GLN A 36 -24.11 14.76 4.81
CA GLN A 36 -24.09 16.02 4.05
C GLN A 36 -23.62 17.20 4.91
N ALA A 37 -24.10 17.31 6.15
CA ALA A 37 -23.65 18.34 7.09
C ALA A 37 -22.14 18.24 7.37
N THR A 38 -21.62 17.01 7.48
CA THR A 38 -20.19 16.74 7.66
C THR A 38 -19.39 17.17 6.44
N LYS A 39 -19.88 16.91 5.22
CA LYS A 39 -19.23 17.37 3.99
C LYS A 39 -19.19 18.90 3.91
N LEU A 40 -20.29 19.56 4.29
CA LEU A 40 -20.41 21.02 4.28
C LEU A 40 -19.58 21.71 5.39
N SER A 41 -19.11 20.99 6.41
CA SER A 41 -18.31 21.60 7.47
C SER A 41 -16.87 21.95 7.05
N LYS A 42 -16.44 21.49 5.88
CA LYS A 42 -15.09 21.71 5.33
C LYS A 42 -14.65 23.17 5.34
N GLU A 43 -15.47 24.09 4.82
CA GLU A 43 -15.10 25.52 4.77
C GLU A 43 -14.91 26.10 6.18
N LYS A 44 -15.76 25.71 7.13
CA LYS A 44 -15.62 26.12 8.53
C LYS A 44 -14.33 25.60 9.15
N ILE A 45 -13.91 24.38 8.80
CA ILE A 45 -12.65 23.79 9.26
C ILE A 45 -11.46 24.57 8.68
N LEU A 46 -11.47 24.85 7.37
CA LEU A 46 -10.38 25.55 6.70
C LEU A 46 -10.22 27.00 7.20
N ASN A 47 -11.31 27.64 7.60
CA ASN A 47 -11.32 28.99 8.16
C ASN A 47 -11.03 29.03 9.68
N ALA A 48 -10.88 27.88 10.35
CA ALA A 48 -10.58 27.87 11.78
C ALA A 48 -9.13 28.34 12.03
N THR A 49 -8.99 29.30 12.94
CA THR A 49 -7.71 29.95 13.24
C THR A 49 -7.05 29.37 14.49
N ASN A 50 -5.72 29.49 14.55
CA ASN A 50 -4.93 29.20 15.73
C ASN A 50 -5.04 30.35 16.76
N ARG A 51 -4.39 30.19 17.92
CA ARG A 51 -4.37 31.23 18.98
C ARG A 51 -3.78 32.56 18.52
N SER A 52 -2.99 32.56 17.45
CA SER A 52 -2.38 33.74 16.84
C SER A 52 -3.21 34.33 15.69
N GLY A 53 -4.43 33.82 15.45
CA GLY A 53 -5.33 34.30 14.40
C GLY A 53 -5.01 33.81 12.99
N GLN A 54 -4.02 32.93 12.80
CA GLN A 54 -3.66 32.39 11.49
C GLN A 54 -4.41 31.08 11.20
N THR A 55 -4.78 30.86 9.94
CA THR A 55 -5.36 29.59 9.49
C THR A 55 -4.27 28.52 9.35
N TYR A 56 -4.68 27.25 9.45
CA TYR A 56 -3.79 26.13 9.17
C TYR A 56 -3.82 25.76 7.68
N SER A 57 -2.71 25.22 7.17
CA SER A 57 -2.70 24.63 5.83
C SER A 57 -3.67 23.45 5.72
N LEU A 58 -4.14 23.21 4.50
CA LEU A 58 -4.95 22.04 4.16
C LEU A 58 -4.27 20.74 4.61
N GLU A 59 -2.98 20.56 4.34
CA GLU A 59 -2.22 19.37 4.74
C GLU A 59 -2.20 19.18 6.26
N SER A 60 -2.11 20.27 7.02
CA SER A 60 -2.17 20.21 8.49
C SER A 60 -3.53 19.70 8.97
N TRP A 61 -4.62 20.14 8.34
CA TRP A 61 -5.96 19.67 8.64
C TRP A 61 -6.14 18.20 8.28
N VAL A 62 -5.78 17.80 7.04
CA VAL A 62 -5.87 16.41 6.58
C VAL A 62 -5.09 15.50 7.52
N SER A 63 -3.86 15.86 7.90
CA SER A 63 -3.03 15.10 8.84
C SER A 63 -3.67 14.98 10.23
N ALA A 64 -4.20 16.08 10.76
CA ALA A 64 -4.86 16.08 12.07
C ALA A 64 -6.10 15.19 12.09
N TYR A 65 -6.93 15.25 11.03
CA TYR A 65 -8.11 14.40 10.87
C TYR A 65 -7.74 12.94 10.63
N TRP A 66 -6.70 12.68 9.83
CA TRP A 66 -6.16 11.33 9.63
C TRP A 66 -5.72 10.71 10.95
N LYS A 67 -4.92 11.43 11.73
CA LYS A 67 -4.45 10.95 13.03
C LYS A 67 -5.60 10.81 14.03
N ALA A 68 -6.56 11.73 14.05
CA ALA A 68 -7.76 11.62 14.89
C ALA A 68 -8.59 10.37 14.53
N ALA A 69 -8.74 10.04 13.26
CA ALA A 69 -9.46 8.82 12.84
C ALA A 69 -8.73 7.54 13.27
N HIS A 70 -7.40 7.52 13.19
CA HIS A 70 -6.57 6.34 13.54
C HIS A 70 -6.30 6.19 15.04
N GLN A 71 -6.69 7.16 15.87
CA GLN A 71 -6.64 7.03 17.33
C GLN A 71 -7.86 6.30 17.92
N ALA A 72 -8.87 5.96 17.11
CA ALA A 72 -10.01 5.16 17.56
C ALA A 72 -9.75 3.67 17.31
N GLU A 73 -10.21 2.82 18.23
CA GLU A 73 -10.28 1.36 18.03
C GLU A 73 -11.31 0.96 16.96
N THR A 74 -12.07 1.92 16.40
CA THR A 74 -13.17 1.68 15.48
C THR A 74 -13.17 2.69 14.31
N GLY A 75 -12.96 2.20 13.08
CA GLY A 75 -13.71 2.56 11.85
C GLY A 75 -13.87 4.00 11.34
N ASP A 76 -13.22 5.04 11.89
CA ASP A 76 -13.54 6.44 11.54
C ASP A 76 -12.71 7.03 10.38
N ALA A 77 -11.92 6.22 9.68
CA ALA A 77 -11.14 6.68 8.53
C ALA A 77 -12.01 7.34 7.45
N GLY A 78 -13.28 6.88 7.33
CA GLY A 78 -14.27 7.47 6.43
C GLY A 78 -14.55 8.95 6.68
N LEU A 79 -14.39 9.45 7.91
CA LEU A 79 -14.60 10.87 8.23
C LEU A 79 -13.66 11.79 7.45
N VAL A 80 -12.40 11.38 7.31
CA VAL A 80 -11.39 12.16 6.59
C VAL A 80 -11.71 12.20 5.11
N PHE A 81 -12.10 11.06 4.54
CA PHE A 81 -12.52 10.97 3.14
C PHE A 81 -13.82 11.70 2.85
N MET A 82 -14.74 11.86 3.83
CA MET A 82 -15.93 12.67 3.62
C MET A 82 -15.63 14.18 3.53
N ILE A 83 -14.65 14.66 4.29
CA ILE A 83 -14.33 16.09 4.37
C ILE A 83 -13.32 16.50 3.28
N PHE A 84 -12.31 15.68 3.02
CA PHE A 84 -11.17 16.00 2.16
C PHE A 84 -11.05 15.05 0.96
N ALA A 85 -12.18 14.54 0.46
CA ALA A 85 -12.21 13.56 -0.63
C ALA A 85 -11.41 14.02 -1.85
N ASP A 86 -11.71 15.23 -2.31
CA ASP A 86 -11.18 15.77 -3.55
C ASP A 86 -9.66 15.96 -3.45
N GLU A 87 -9.16 16.44 -2.32
CA GLU A 87 -7.72 16.69 -2.14
C GLU A 87 -6.94 15.40 -1.93
N ILE A 88 -7.53 14.42 -1.25
CA ILE A 88 -6.93 13.10 -1.15
C ILE A 88 -6.88 12.46 -2.54
N VAL A 89 -7.97 12.53 -3.31
CA VAL A 89 -8.02 11.99 -4.67
C VAL A 89 -7.04 12.71 -5.60
N ASP A 90 -6.95 14.03 -5.54
CA ASP A 90 -6.01 14.80 -6.38
C ASP A 90 -4.56 14.53 -5.99
N LYS A 91 -4.25 14.38 -4.70
CA LYS A 91 -2.94 13.92 -4.26
C LYS A 91 -2.66 12.48 -4.69
N LEU A 92 -3.64 11.59 -4.70
CA LEU A 92 -3.48 10.21 -5.16
C LEU A 92 -3.31 10.10 -6.68
N LYS A 93 -4.04 10.91 -7.45
CA LYS A 93 -3.92 10.98 -8.91
C LYS A 93 -2.55 11.50 -9.35
N ASN A 94 -2.03 12.49 -8.61
CA ASN A 94 -0.75 13.14 -8.90
C ASN A 94 0.41 12.60 -8.06
N ALA A 95 0.16 11.60 -7.21
CA ALA A 95 1.23 10.87 -6.55
C ALA A 95 1.90 10.02 -7.63
N GLU A 96 3.09 10.43 -8.06
CA GLU A 96 4.00 9.46 -8.65
C GLU A 96 4.14 8.33 -7.63
N ALA A 97 3.60 7.16 -7.95
CA ALA A 97 3.80 5.98 -7.14
C ALA A 97 5.32 5.81 -7.07
N SER A 98 5.91 6.15 -5.93
CA SER A 98 7.35 6.03 -5.72
C SER A 98 7.70 4.58 -6.02
N SER A 99 8.31 4.37 -7.19
CA SER A 99 8.46 3.04 -7.73
C SER A 99 9.53 2.34 -6.91
N ILE A 100 9.17 1.22 -6.29
CA ILE A 100 10.16 0.36 -5.65
C ILE A 100 11.19 -0.07 -6.71
N LYS A 101 12.46 0.31 -6.49
CA LYS A 101 13.56 -0.05 -7.38
C LYS A 101 14.15 -1.43 -7.06
N VAL A 102 13.99 -1.89 -5.83
CA VAL A 102 14.48 -3.20 -5.39
C VAL A 102 13.41 -3.97 -4.64
N VAL A 103 13.13 -5.20 -5.07
CA VAL A 103 12.18 -6.10 -4.41
C VAL A 103 12.94 -7.31 -3.87
N ASP A 104 12.91 -7.46 -2.56
CA ASP A 104 13.39 -8.66 -1.90
C ASP A 104 12.33 -9.76 -2.01
N VAL A 105 12.71 -10.94 -2.50
CA VAL A 105 11.83 -12.10 -2.60
C VAL A 105 12.44 -13.26 -1.84
N TYR A 106 11.65 -13.83 -0.93
CA TYR A 106 12.05 -14.93 -0.06
C TYR A 106 11.19 -16.16 -0.27
N ALA A 107 11.57 -17.27 0.38
CA ALA A 107 10.90 -18.55 0.23
C ALA A 107 10.97 -19.07 -1.23
N VAL A 108 12.03 -18.67 -1.95
CA VAL A 108 12.22 -19.01 -3.37
C VAL A 108 12.37 -20.51 -3.56
N GLN A 109 12.94 -21.18 -2.57
CA GLN A 109 13.17 -22.63 -2.55
C GLN A 109 11.90 -23.48 -2.72
N TYR A 110 10.72 -22.90 -2.48
CA TYR A 110 9.44 -23.59 -2.66
C TYR A 110 8.79 -23.31 -4.02
N GLY A 111 9.38 -22.43 -4.83
CA GLY A 111 8.94 -22.11 -6.19
C GLY A 111 9.62 -22.98 -7.25
N LYS A 112 9.06 -23.02 -8.46
CA LYS A 112 9.65 -23.78 -9.59
C LYS A 112 10.99 -23.20 -10.07
N TRP A 113 11.26 -21.94 -9.76
CA TRP A 113 12.51 -21.27 -10.09
C TRP A 113 13.67 -21.61 -9.14
N ALA A 114 13.42 -22.43 -8.11
CA ALA A 114 14.45 -22.97 -7.22
C ALA A 114 14.80 -24.43 -7.47
N SER A 115 14.29 -25.06 -8.54
CA SER A 115 14.81 -26.35 -9.01
C SER A 115 16.35 -26.32 -9.03
N PRO A 116 17.05 -27.42 -8.71
CA PRO A 116 18.51 -27.42 -8.62
C PRO A 116 19.14 -26.74 -9.83
N GLN A 117 19.65 -25.53 -9.63
CA GLN A 117 20.33 -24.75 -10.65
C GLN A 117 21.83 -25.02 -10.52
N THR A 118 22.51 -25.15 -11.64
CA THR A 118 23.98 -25.23 -11.67
C THR A 118 24.64 -23.92 -11.25
N SER A 119 23.93 -22.80 -11.37
CA SER A 119 24.42 -21.46 -11.05
C SER A 119 23.33 -20.59 -10.43
N PRO A 120 23.70 -19.62 -9.56
CA PRO A 120 22.76 -18.63 -9.05
C PRO A 120 22.30 -17.67 -10.16
N TRP A 121 21.18 -16.99 -9.92
CA TRP A 121 20.75 -15.86 -10.75
C TRP A 121 21.76 -14.70 -10.59
N ARG A 122 22.18 -14.11 -11.71
CA ARG A 122 23.25 -13.10 -11.80
C ARG A 122 22.92 -11.98 -12.80
N GLY A 123 21.70 -11.46 -12.72
CA GLY A 123 21.27 -10.30 -13.50
C GLY A 123 20.53 -10.63 -14.78
N GLN A 124 20.07 -11.87 -14.96
CA GLN A 124 19.15 -12.21 -16.04
C GLN A 124 17.92 -11.29 -15.98
N GLN A 125 17.43 -10.87 -17.14
CA GLN A 125 16.20 -10.10 -17.23
C GLN A 125 15.01 -11.06 -17.19
N VAL A 126 14.09 -10.80 -16.26
CA VAL A 126 12.90 -11.62 -16.04
C VAL A 126 11.68 -10.71 -16.02
N ILE A 127 10.55 -11.28 -16.42
CA ILE A 127 9.25 -10.63 -16.29
C ILE A 127 8.61 -11.15 -15.01
N VAL A 128 8.24 -10.24 -14.11
CA VAL A 128 7.62 -10.58 -12.83
C VAL A 128 6.20 -10.04 -12.78
N ARG A 129 5.32 -10.77 -12.09
CA ARG A 129 3.94 -10.38 -11.83
C ARG A 129 3.64 -10.52 -10.35
N VAL A 130 3.07 -9.47 -9.78
CA VAL A 130 2.63 -9.46 -8.38
C VAL A 130 1.30 -10.21 -8.28
N ASN A 131 1.20 -11.13 -7.33
CA ASN A 131 -0.03 -11.86 -7.01
C ASN A 131 -0.27 -11.88 -5.49
N GLN A 132 -1.48 -12.21 -5.05
CA GLN A 132 -1.80 -12.50 -3.66
C GLN A 132 -1.92 -14.02 -3.46
N GLN A 133 -1.31 -14.53 -2.40
CA GLN A 133 -1.37 -15.93 -2.01
C GLN A 133 -1.72 -16.06 -0.53
N THR A 134 -2.57 -17.03 -0.23
CA THR A 134 -2.88 -17.40 1.15
C THR A 134 -1.81 -18.36 1.67
N VAL A 135 -1.03 -17.93 2.66
CA VAL A 135 -0.02 -18.78 3.33
C VAL A 135 -0.38 -18.87 4.80
N SER A 136 -0.64 -20.10 5.28
CA SER A 136 -1.05 -20.36 6.67
C SER A 136 -2.23 -19.49 7.12
N GLY A 137 -3.24 -19.34 6.27
CA GLY A 137 -4.45 -18.55 6.54
C GLY A 137 -4.27 -17.02 6.44
N LYS A 138 -3.06 -16.53 6.13
CA LYS A 138 -2.79 -15.09 5.97
C LYS A 138 -2.56 -14.75 4.50
N GLN A 139 -3.16 -13.66 4.04
CA GLN A 139 -2.88 -13.10 2.71
C GLN A 139 -1.47 -12.50 2.69
N ARG A 140 -0.67 -12.90 1.70
CA ARG A 140 0.69 -12.41 1.45
C ARG A 140 0.83 -12.00 0.00
N LEU A 141 1.61 -10.96 -0.26
CA LEU A 141 2.05 -10.64 -1.61
C LEU A 141 3.13 -11.62 -2.04
N ALA A 142 2.99 -12.13 -3.25
CA ALA A 142 3.88 -13.08 -3.89
C ALA A 142 4.30 -12.56 -5.26
N ILE A 143 5.41 -13.07 -5.77
CA ILE A 143 5.91 -12.84 -7.11
C ILE A 143 5.79 -14.13 -7.91
N GLU A 144 5.18 -14.02 -9.07
CA GLU A 144 5.30 -14.98 -10.16
C GLU A 144 6.30 -14.45 -11.18
N MET A 145 6.99 -15.35 -11.86
CA MET A 145 8.05 -15.00 -12.81
C MET A 145 7.91 -15.80 -14.09
N LYS A 146 8.29 -15.15 -15.19
CA LYS A 146 8.63 -15.72 -16.48
C LYS A 146 10.05 -15.29 -16.84
N TRP A 147 10.85 -16.23 -17.30
CA TRP A 147 12.15 -15.93 -17.89
C TRP A 147 12.06 -16.15 -19.39
N PRO A 148 12.10 -15.10 -20.23
CA PRO A 148 11.84 -15.23 -21.67
C PRO A 148 12.76 -16.21 -22.41
N GLU A 149 13.97 -16.44 -21.91
CA GLU A 149 14.94 -17.35 -22.52
C GLU A 149 14.73 -18.83 -22.14
N THR A 150 13.81 -19.13 -21.21
CA THR A 150 13.51 -20.51 -20.84
C THR A 150 12.72 -21.22 -21.93
N LYS A 151 13.11 -22.46 -22.24
CA LYS A 151 12.39 -23.33 -23.20
C LYS A 151 11.33 -24.23 -22.52
N VAL A 152 11.33 -24.28 -21.19
CA VAL A 152 10.56 -25.29 -20.42
C VAL A 152 9.45 -24.64 -19.59
N GLN A 153 9.64 -23.42 -19.10
CA GLN A 153 8.73 -22.73 -18.18
C GLN A 153 8.07 -21.52 -18.87
N THR A 154 7.19 -21.80 -19.84
CA THR A 154 6.55 -20.76 -20.69
C THR A 154 5.36 -20.05 -20.01
N THR A 155 4.90 -20.59 -18.88
CA THR A 155 3.80 -20.05 -18.05
C THR A 155 4.33 -19.22 -16.88
N TRP A 156 3.42 -18.48 -16.23
CA TRP A 156 3.74 -17.80 -14.97
C TRP A 156 3.96 -18.84 -13.89
N GLU A 157 5.13 -18.81 -13.27
CA GLU A 157 5.50 -19.77 -12.23
C GLU A 157 5.88 -19.03 -10.95
N SER A 158 5.52 -19.61 -9.81
CA SER A 158 5.79 -19.00 -8.50
C SER A 158 7.30 -18.83 -8.29
N LEU A 159 7.72 -17.60 -8.00
CA LEU A 159 9.09 -17.27 -7.59
C LEU A 159 9.20 -17.27 -6.07
N GLY A 160 8.29 -16.61 -5.35
CA GLY A 160 8.36 -16.53 -3.88
C GLY A 160 7.52 -15.41 -3.30
N LEU A 161 7.76 -15.08 -2.02
CA LEU A 161 7.01 -14.08 -1.27
C LEU A 161 7.75 -12.74 -1.21
N VAL A 162 7.00 -11.64 -1.26
CA VAL A 162 7.53 -10.27 -1.22
C VAL A 162 7.96 -9.90 0.20
N GLY A 163 9.19 -9.42 0.36
CA GLY A 163 9.73 -8.87 1.61
C GLY A 163 9.04 -7.58 2.03
N ASP A 164 9.00 -7.30 3.35
CA ASP A 164 8.13 -6.27 3.92
C ASP A 164 8.33 -4.85 3.35
N LYS A 165 9.57 -4.46 3.04
CA LYS A 165 9.91 -3.13 2.54
C LYS A 165 9.21 -2.79 1.21
N ALA A 166 8.98 -3.78 0.36
CA ALA A 166 8.41 -3.57 -0.98
C ALA A 166 6.87 -3.64 -1.00
N LYS A 167 6.22 -4.13 0.05
CA LYS A 167 4.78 -4.43 0.04
C LYS A 167 3.89 -3.21 -0.19
N ALA A 168 4.29 -2.04 0.30
CA ALA A 168 3.52 -0.81 0.16
C ALA A 168 3.52 -0.24 -1.28
N PHE A 169 4.42 -0.72 -2.14
CA PHE A 169 4.67 -0.17 -3.47
C PHE A 169 4.30 -1.12 -4.61
N LEU A 170 3.80 -2.31 -4.29
CA LEU A 170 3.45 -3.35 -5.24
C LEU A 170 1.95 -3.63 -5.19
N LEU A 171 1.29 -3.56 -6.34
CA LEU A 171 -0.14 -3.84 -6.48
C LEU A 171 -0.36 -5.21 -7.13
N PRO A 172 -1.31 -6.04 -6.67
CA PRO A 172 -1.66 -7.28 -7.33
C PRO A 172 -2.02 -7.06 -8.82
N GLY A 173 -1.53 -7.93 -9.70
CA GLY A 173 -1.67 -7.81 -11.15
C GLY A 173 -0.59 -6.95 -11.83
N GLN A 174 0.17 -6.15 -11.08
CA GLN A 174 1.27 -5.37 -11.62
C GLN A 174 2.33 -6.30 -12.23
N THR A 175 2.72 -6.01 -13.47
CA THR A 175 3.75 -6.73 -14.21
C THR A 175 4.92 -5.80 -14.49
N LYS A 176 6.15 -6.30 -14.37
CA LYS A 176 7.38 -5.51 -14.54
C LYS A 176 8.52 -6.35 -15.06
N GLU A 177 9.43 -5.75 -15.82
CA GLU A 177 10.71 -6.36 -16.17
C GLU A 177 11.77 -5.95 -15.15
N MET A 178 12.55 -6.92 -14.68
CA MET A 178 13.54 -6.71 -13.62
C MET A 178 14.77 -7.60 -13.83
N LYS A 179 15.92 -7.18 -13.30
CA LYS A 179 17.11 -8.04 -13.19
C LYS A 179 17.03 -8.86 -11.91
N ILE A 180 17.24 -10.18 -12.00
CA ILE A 180 17.20 -11.09 -10.84
C ILE A 180 18.61 -11.48 -10.37
N TYR A 181 18.86 -11.41 -9.06
CA TYR A 181 20.11 -11.88 -8.44
C TYR A 181 19.81 -12.79 -7.26
N SER A 182 20.43 -13.96 -7.18
CA SER A 182 20.37 -14.80 -5.98
C SER A 182 21.23 -14.19 -4.89
N THR A 183 20.64 -13.97 -3.72
CA THR A 183 21.35 -13.53 -2.50
C THR A 183 21.39 -14.60 -1.42
N GLY A 184 20.60 -15.66 -1.59
CA GLY A 184 20.71 -16.90 -0.82
C GLY A 184 20.76 -18.06 -1.78
N PHE A 185 21.96 -18.62 -2.01
CA PHE A 185 22.17 -19.79 -2.86
C PHE A 185 23.08 -20.78 -2.14
N LYS A 186 22.58 -22.00 -1.90
CA LYS A 186 23.34 -23.06 -1.23
C LYS A 186 22.92 -24.41 -1.80
N ASN A 187 23.90 -25.29 -2.04
CA ASN A 187 23.67 -26.65 -2.53
C ASN A 187 22.81 -26.71 -3.81
N GLY A 188 23.01 -25.77 -4.74
CA GLY A 188 22.23 -25.71 -5.99
C GLY A 188 20.82 -25.13 -5.85
N ILE A 189 20.41 -24.69 -4.66
CA ILE A 189 19.06 -24.20 -4.38
C ILE A 189 19.12 -22.71 -4.04
N THR A 190 18.28 -21.91 -4.71
CA THR A 190 18.08 -20.50 -4.40
C THR A 190 16.95 -20.35 -3.37
N SER A 191 17.21 -19.68 -2.24
CA SER A 191 16.23 -19.39 -1.20
C SER A 191 15.81 -17.92 -1.13
N LEU A 192 16.70 -17.02 -1.56
CA LEU A 192 16.49 -15.57 -1.57
C LEU A 192 16.97 -14.99 -2.89
N VAL A 193 16.16 -14.11 -3.47
CA VAL A 193 16.54 -13.30 -4.63
C VAL A 193 16.22 -11.84 -4.41
N LYS A 194 16.94 -10.98 -5.10
CA LYS A 194 16.64 -9.57 -5.24
C LYS A 194 16.30 -9.29 -6.70
N LEU A 195 15.21 -8.55 -6.90
CA LEU A 195 14.79 -8.06 -8.20
C LEU A 195 15.10 -6.57 -8.26
N PHE A 196 15.87 -6.15 -9.26
CA PHE A 196 16.24 -4.76 -9.47
C PHE A 196 15.55 -4.21 -10.71
N ASP A 197 15.04 -2.99 -10.60
CA ASP A 197 14.47 -2.24 -11.71
C ASP A 197 15.52 -2.03 -12.81
N LEU A 198 15.10 -2.10 -14.08
CA LEU A 198 15.99 -1.93 -15.22
C LEU A 198 16.62 -0.53 -15.31
N SER A 199 16.04 0.47 -14.64
CA SER A 199 16.60 1.82 -14.52
C SER A 199 17.82 1.92 -13.59
N MET A 200 18.12 0.88 -12.80
CA MET A 200 19.32 0.88 -11.94
C MET A 200 20.57 0.57 -12.75
N SER A 201 21.64 1.34 -12.53
CA SER A 201 22.94 1.07 -13.12
C SER A 201 23.53 -0.21 -12.54
N GLN A 202 24.48 -0.83 -13.26
CA GLN A 202 25.13 -2.03 -12.74
C GLN A 202 25.94 -1.74 -11.48
N ASP A 203 26.51 -0.53 -11.37
CA ASP A 203 27.26 -0.09 -10.20
C ASP A 203 26.34 0.04 -8.98
N ASP A 204 25.16 0.67 -9.11
CA ASP A 204 24.18 0.77 -8.02
C ASP A 204 23.72 -0.62 -7.53
N ILE A 205 23.54 -1.57 -8.46
CA ILE A 205 23.17 -2.95 -8.12
C ILE A 205 24.32 -3.63 -7.37
N ASN A 206 25.56 -3.50 -7.85
CA ASN A 206 26.73 -4.08 -7.20
C ASN A 206 26.92 -3.52 -5.79
N ASP A 207 26.80 -2.20 -5.62
CA ASP A 207 26.85 -1.54 -4.31
C ASP A 207 25.77 -2.12 -3.39
N TYR A 208 24.53 -2.21 -3.86
CA TYR A 208 23.45 -2.78 -3.06
C TYR A 208 23.66 -4.25 -2.67
N LEU A 209 24.31 -5.03 -3.54
CA LEU A 209 24.62 -6.44 -3.28
C LEU A 209 25.80 -6.62 -2.32
N ASN A 210 26.77 -5.69 -2.32
CA ASN A 210 27.99 -5.77 -1.52
C ASN A 210 27.85 -5.14 -0.11
N PHE A 211 26.87 -4.26 0.11
CA PHE A 211 26.61 -3.62 1.41
C PHE A 211 25.81 -4.48 2.42
N GLN A 212 25.97 -5.81 2.39
CA GLN A 212 25.30 -6.74 3.33
C GLN A 212 26.17 -7.18 4.50
#